data_AF-A0A4V1XPN5-F1
#
_entry.id   AF-A0A4V1XPN5-F1
#
_cell.length_a   1.000
_cell.length_b   1.000
_cell.length_c   1.000
_cell.angle_alpha   90.00
_cell.angle_beta   90.00
_cell.angle_gamma   90.00
#
_symmetry.space_group_name_H-M   'P 1'
#
loop_
_entity.id
_entity.type
_entity.pdbx_description
1 polymer ?
#
loop_
_entity_poly.entity_id
_entity_poly.type
_entity_poly.pdbx_seq_one_letter_code
_entity_poly.pdbx_strand_id
1 'polypeptide(L)'
;MASEPIVTGDAFNEPPRSSVDETPISPTKERKNSLEEQLKHRPDRSELIDKNILPHSTAAPSLQEKQRELEKHMRADSLNEKISHRPSPEKLMKEGVLHEDPRSPDEKYAEAIEEEYAKREGGA
;
A
#
# COMPACT_ATOMS: atom_id res chain seq x y z
N MET A 1 42.01 22.03 -8.83
CA MET A 1 41.03 21.03 -9.27
C MET A 1 41.04 19.92 -8.23
N ALA A 2 40.18 20.04 -7.22
CA ALA A 2 40.02 19.05 -6.18
C ALA A 2 39.09 17.95 -6.70
N SER A 3 39.55 16.71 -6.67
CA SER A 3 38.72 15.54 -6.94
C SER A 3 37.99 15.15 -5.65
N GLU A 4 36.67 15.27 -5.65
CA GLU A 4 35.82 14.78 -4.57
C GLU A 4 35.63 13.26 -4.69
N PRO A 5 35.75 12.48 -3.60
CA PRO A 5 35.40 11.07 -3.62
C PRO A 5 33.88 10.89 -3.50
N ILE A 6 33.32 10.08 -4.40
CA ILE A 6 31.93 9.64 -4.38
C ILE A 6 31.70 8.82 -3.10
N VAL A 7 30.84 9.33 -2.21
CA VAL A 7 30.35 8.60 -1.03
C VAL A 7 29.40 7.50 -1.53
N THR A 8 29.88 6.26 -1.52
CA THR A 8 29.05 5.06 -1.65
C THR A 8 28.25 4.88 -0.37
N GLY A 9 26.99 5.28 -0.41
CA GLY A 9 26.06 5.19 0.72
C GLY A 9 24.76 4.50 0.32
N ASP A 10 24.86 3.26 -0.15
CA ASP A 10 23.69 2.39 -0.32
C ASP A 10 23.75 1.28 0.73
N ALA A 11 23.52 1.70 1.98
CA ALA A 11 23.37 0.82 3.14
C ALA A 11 21.89 0.81 3.55
N PHE A 12 21.00 0.47 2.61
CA PHE A 12 19.59 0.29 2.90
C PHE A 12 19.23 -1.20 2.88
N ASN A 13 19.23 -1.76 4.09
CA ASN A 13 18.31 -2.81 4.53
C ASN A 13 18.34 -4.14 3.76
N GLU A 14 19.42 -4.90 3.94
CA GLU A 14 19.39 -6.34 3.69
C GLU A 14 18.42 -6.97 4.72
N PRO A 15 17.35 -7.69 4.31
CA PRO A 15 16.52 -8.40 5.27
C PRO A 15 17.39 -9.38 6.03
N PRO A 16 17.18 -9.59 7.35
CA PRO A 16 17.96 -10.57 8.10
C PRO A 16 17.80 -11.92 7.40
N ARG A 17 18.89 -12.46 6.85
CA ARG A 17 18.91 -13.82 6.33
C ARG A 17 18.54 -14.71 7.51
N SER A 18 17.31 -15.22 7.53
CA SER A 18 16.87 -16.18 8.54
C SER A 18 17.74 -17.41 8.37
N SER A 19 18.79 -17.52 9.19
CA SER A 19 19.63 -18.70 9.28
C SER A 19 18.73 -19.85 9.72
N VAL A 20 18.34 -20.69 8.77
CA VAL A 20 17.59 -21.91 9.05
C VAL A 20 18.45 -22.77 9.98
N ASP A 21 17.87 -23.22 11.09
CA ASP A 21 18.54 -24.09 12.05
C ASP A 21 18.57 -25.52 11.49
N GLU A 22 19.71 -25.91 10.94
CA GLU A 22 19.96 -27.23 10.32
C GLU A 22 20.23 -28.35 11.35
N THR A 23 20.07 -28.11 12.65
CA THR A 23 20.24 -29.18 13.66
C THR A 23 19.20 -30.30 13.46
N PRO A 24 19.53 -31.57 13.80
CA PRO A 24 18.64 -32.73 13.56
C PRO A 24 17.49 -32.80 14.57
N ILE A 25 16.24 -33.00 14.13
CA ILE A 25 14.96 -32.85 14.90
C ILE A 25 14.90 -33.58 16.26
N SER A 26 15.80 -34.52 16.53
CA SER A 26 16.07 -35.14 17.83
C SER A 26 16.28 -34.10 18.96
N PRO A 27 15.79 -34.32 20.19
CA PRO A 27 15.88 -33.34 21.28
C PRO A 27 17.32 -33.14 21.77
N THR A 28 18.11 -32.37 21.03
CA THR A 28 19.48 -31.97 21.38
C THR A 28 19.48 -30.68 22.19
N LYS A 29 20.58 -30.44 22.91
CA LYS A 29 20.75 -29.23 23.71
C LYS A 29 20.86 -27.99 22.82
N GLU A 30 21.52 -28.09 21.66
CA GLU A 30 21.68 -26.96 20.74
C GLU A 30 20.32 -26.45 20.24
N ARG A 31 19.40 -27.36 19.86
CA ARG A 31 18.05 -26.95 19.43
C ARG A 31 17.28 -26.24 20.54
N LYS A 32 17.36 -26.74 21.78
CA LYS A 32 16.67 -26.11 22.92
C LYS A 32 17.12 -24.67 23.11
N ASN A 33 18.44 -24.43 23.03
CA ASN A 33 19.01 -23.09 23.17
C ASN A 33 18.57 -22.17 22.02
N SER A 34 18.64 -22.65 20.77
CA SER A 34 18.19 -21.92 19.57
C SER A 34 16.70 -21.51 19.67
N LEU A 35 15.83 -22.44 20.07
CA LEU A 35 14.41 -22.16 20.28
C LEU A 35 14.18 -21.12 21.38
N GLU A 36 14.91 -21.22 22.50
CA GLU A 36 14.79 -20.26 23.60
C GLU A 36 15.17 -18.84 23.16
N GLU A 37 16.23 -18.70 22.36
CA GLU A 37 16.65 -17.41 21.78
C GLU A 37 15.59 -16.83 20.83
N GLN A 38 14.98 -17.66 19.98
CA GLN A 38 13.92 -17.21 19.06
C GLN A 38 12.63 -16.80 19.80
N LEU A 39 12.27 -17.51 20.86
CA LEU A 39 11.09 -17.17 21.67
C LEU A 39 11.26 -15.85 22.43
N LYS A 40 12.48 -15.46 22.82
CA LYS A 40 12.78 -14.15 23.44
C LYS A 40 12.52 -12.97 22.50
N HIS A 41 12.71 -13.17 21.20
CA HIS A 41 12.52 -12.13 20.17
C HIS A 41 11.16 -12.23 19.47
N ARG A 42 10.23 -13.02 20.03
CA ARG A 42 8.91 -13.23 19.43
C ARG A 42 8.09 -11.93 19.48
N PRO A 43 7.60 -11.43 18.33
CA PRO A 43 6.72 -10.26 18.30
C PRO A 43 5.38 -10.50 19.02
N ASP A 44 4.82 -9.42 19.57
CA ASP A 44 3.51 -9.44 20.20
C ASP A 44 2.39 -9.65 19.17
N ARG A 45 1.25 -10.17 19.64
CA ARG A 45 0.09 -10.45 18.79
C ARG A 45 -0.42 -9.19 18.07
N SER A 46 -0.45 -8.04 18.75
CA SER A 46 -0.87 -6.76 18.18
C SER A 46 0.00 -6.37 17.00
N GLU A 47 1.34 -6.45 17.14
CA GLU A 47 2.26 -6.12 16.05
C GLU A 47 2.06 -7.01 14.82
N LEU A 48 1.79 -8.30 15.04
CA LEU A 48 1.51 -9.23 13.94
C LEU A 48 0.19 -8.89 13.22
N ILE A 49 -0.79 -8.34 13.93
CA ILE A 49 -2.04 -7.88 13.34
C ILE A 49 -1.83 -6.59 12.55
N ASP A 50 -1.09 -5.63 13.11
CA ASP A 50 -0.82 -4.35 12.46
C ASP A 50 -0.01 -4.55 11.17
N LYS A 51 0.91 -5.52 11.18
CA LYS A 51 1.66 -5.97 10.00
C LYS A 51 0.83 -6.83 9.04
N ASN A 52 -0.46 -7.05 9.31
CA ASN A 52 -1.38 -7.89 8.52
C ASN A 52 -0.91 -9.35 8.35
N ILE A 53 -0.14 -9.88 9.31
CA ILE A 53 0.28 -11.29 9.34
C ILE A 53 -0.79 -12.15 10.01
N LEU A 54 -1.31 -11.70 11.16
CA LEU A 54 -2.44 -12.33 11.84
C LEU A 54 -3.74 -11.58 11.54
N PRO A 55 -4.88 -12.29 11.38
CA PRO A 55 -6.15 -11.63 11.23
C PRO A 55 -6.59 -10.97 12.54
N HIS A 56 -7.12 -9.73 12.44
CA HIS A 56 -7.79 -9.05 13.55
C HIS A 56 -9.20 -9.63 13.78
N SER A 57 -9.26 -10.88 14.22
CA SER A 57 -10.53 -11.55 14.54
C SER A 57 -10.42 -12.34 15.83
N THR A 58 -11.55 -12.41 16.53
CA THR A 58 -11.79 -13.30 17.69
C THR A 58 -12.50 -14.59 17.28
N ALA A 59 -12.87 -14.74 16.01
CA ALA A 59 -13.52 -15.94 15.50
C ALA A 59 -12.58 -17.15 15.53
N ALA A 60 -13.17 -18.34 15.68
CA ALA A 60 -12.45 -19.59 15.61
C ALA A 60 -11.66 -19.70 14.28
N PRO A 61 -10.47 -20.33 14.27
CA PRO A 61 -9.62 -20.41 13.07
C PRO A 61 -10.34 -20.94 11.82
N SER A 62 -11.27 -21.90 12.00
CA SER A 62 -12.06 -22.48 10.91
C SER A 62 -13.09 -21.52 10.29
N LEU A 63 -13.48 -20.45 11.00
CA LEU A 63 -14.50 -19.48 10.55
C LEU A 63 -13.90 -18.17 10.04
N GLN A 64 -12.61 -17.91 10.28
CA GLN A 64 -11.96 -16.66 9.90
C GLN A 64 -12.05 -16.38 8.40
N GLU A 65 -11.94 -17.44 7.58
CA GLU A 65 -12.08 -17.31 6.13
C GLU A 65 -13.48 -16.84 5.73
N LYS A 66 -14.53 -17.45 6.32
CA LYS A 66 -15.91 -17.10 6.04
C LYS A 66 -16.30 -15.71 6.53
N GLN A 67 -15.76 -15.30 7.68
CA GLN A 67 -15.88 -13.93 8.13
C GLN A 67 -15.26 -12.94 7.12
N ARG A 68 -14.03 -13.19 6.68
CA ARG A 68 -13.32 -12.33 5.72
C ARG A 68 -14.06 -12.24 4.38
N GLU A 69 -14.60 -13.35 3.91
CA GLU A 69 -15.41 -13.43 2.69
C GLU A 69 -16.66 -12.55 2.82
N LEU A 70 -17.42 -12.69 3.91
CA LEU A 70 -18.58 -11.87 4.18
C LEU A 70 -18.23 -10.37 4.25
N GLU A 71 -17.21 -9.99 5.02
CA GLU A 71 -16.79 -8.59 5.13
C GLU A 71 -16.36 -8.01 3.77
N LYS A 72 -15.73 -8.82 2.91
CA LYS A 72 -15.38 -8.40 1.55
C LYS A 72 -16.63 -8.12 0.73
N HIS A 73 -17.63 -9.00 0.76
CA HIS A 73 -18.89 -8.79 0.05
C HIS A 73 -19.62 -7.55 0.56
N MET A 74 -19.75 -7.39 1.89
CA MET A 74 -20.38 -6.20 2.48
C MET A 74 -19.67 -4.90 2.05
N ARG A 75 -18.33 -4.90 2.03
CA ARG A 75 -17.55 -3.73 1.55
C ARG A 75 -17.76 -3.48 0.06
N ALA A 76 -17.82 -4.54 -0.76
CA ALA A 76 -18.08 -4.41 -2.19
C ALA A 76 -19.47 -3.83 -2.47
N ASP A 77 -20.50 -4.33 -1.77
CA ASP A 77 -21.87 -3.85 -1.93
C ASP A 77 -22.01 -2.38 -1.50
N SER A 78 -21.45 -2.01 -0.34
CA SER A 78 -21.43 -0.62 0.12
C SER A 78 -20.66 0.30 -0.82
N LEU A 79 -19.56 -0.18 -1.40
CA LEU A 79 -18.80 0.58 -2.40
C LEU A 79 -19.62 0.78 -3.68
N ASN A 80 -20.27 -0.28 -4.18
CA ASN A 80 -21.09 -0.22 -5.39
C ASN A 80 -22.25 0.79 -5.24
N GLU A 81 -22.91 0.80 -4.09
CA GLU A 81 -23.96 1.77 -3.77
C GLU A 81 -23.44 3.21 -3.76
N LYS A 82 -22.25 3.44 -3.18
CA LYS A 82 -21.62 4.78 -3.16
C LYS A 82 -21.16 5.23 -4.54
N ILE A 83 -20.69 4.29 -5.37
CA ILE A 83 -20.27 4.58 -6.74
C ILE A 83 -21.49 4.92 -7.62
N SER A 84 -22.62 4.23 -7.47
CA SER A 84 -23.82 4.52 -8.26
C SER A 84 -24.39 5.90 -7.97
N HIS A 85 -24.23 6.41 -6.75
CA HIS A 85 -24.64 7.76 -6.34
C HIS A 85 -23.48 8.76 -6.34
N ARG A 86 -22.36 8.45 -7.00
CA ARG A 86 -21.19 9.34 -7.03
C ARG A 86 -21.55 10.67 -7.70
N PRO A 87 -21.42 11.82 -7.01
CA PRO A 87 -21.74 13.12 -7.59
C PRO A 87 -20.80 13.47 -8.74
N SER A 88 -21.30 14.23 -9.73
CA SER A 88 -20.47 14.77 -10.80
C SER A 88 -19.52 15.84 -10.26
N PRO A 89 -18.34 16.06 -10.91
CA PRO A 89 -17.43 17.13 -10.53
C PRO A 89 -18.09 18.51 -10.52
N GLU A 90 -18.94 18.81 -11.51
CA GLU A 90 -19.70 20.06 -11.58
C GLU A 90 -20.58 20.30 -10.35
N LYS A 91 -21.26 19.26 -9.87
CA LYS A 91 -22.10 19.34 -8.66
C LYS A 91 -21.24 19.65 -7.43
N LEU A 92 -20.07 19.03 -7.33
CA LEU A 92 -19.11 19.29 -6.24
C LEU A 92 -18.52 20.71 -6.29
N MET A 93 -18.34 21.28 -7.49
CA MET A 93 -17.92 22.66 -7.66
C MET A 93 -18.99 23.65 -7.20
N LYS A 94 -20.25 23.39 -7.59
CA LYS A 94 -21.39 24.21 -7.14
C LYS A 94 -21.56 24.19 -5.61
N GLU A 95 -21.29 23.06 -4.98
CA GLU A 95 -21.36 22.89 -3.52
C GLU A 95 -20.11 23.43 -2.79
N GLY A 96 -19.09 23.92 -3.52
CA GLY A 96 -17.86 24.49 -2.95
C GLY A 96 -16.88 23.45 -2.39
N VAL A 97 -17.11 22.16 -2.64
CA VAL A 97 -16.23 21.06 -2.21
C VAL A 97 -15.02 20.93 -3.13
N LEU A 98 -15.21 21.19 -4.44
CA LEU A 98 -14.17 21.12 -5.46
C LEU A 98 -13.94 22.50 -6.09
N HIS A 99 -12.69 22.93 -6.30
CA HIS A 99 -12.39 24.23 -6.91
C HIS A 99 -12.27 24.17 -8.44
N GLU A 100 -11.63 23.14 -8.98
CA GLU A 100 -11.46 22.91 -10.42
C GLU A 100 -11.74 21.44 -10.77
N ASP A 101 -12.25 21.16 -11.96
CA ASP A 101 -12.46 19.78 -12.40
C ASP A 101 -11.10 19.08 -12.67
N PRO A 102 -10.75 18.00 -11.95
CA PRO A 102 -9.51 17.27 -12.16
C PRO A 102 -9.49 16.47 -13.48
N ARG A 103 -10.58 16.43 -14.24
CA ARG A 103 -10.63 15.86 -15.61
C ARG A 103 -10.21 16.85 -16.68
N SER A 104 -10.20 18.13 -16.33
CA SER A 104 -9.79 19.22 -17.21
C SER A 104 -8.30 19.22 -17.61
N PRO A 105 -7.31 18.64 -16.90
CA PRO A 105 -5.90 18.69 -17.32
C PRO A 105 -5.66 18.20 -18.75
N ASP A 106 -6.27 17.08 -19.16
CA ASP A 106 -6.09 16.53 -20.52
C ASP A 106 -6.71 17.44 -21.60
N GLU A 107 -7.87 18.05 -21.29
CA GLU A 107 -8.53 19.04 -22.17
C GLU A 107 -7.74 20.35 -22.22
N LYS A 108 -7.21 20.82 -21.08
CA LYS A 108 -6.32 21.99 -20.98
C LYS A 108 -5.04 21.80 -21.79
N TYR A 109 -4.47 20.60 -21.82
CA TYR A 109 -3.32 20.30 -22.66
C TYR A 109 -3.68 20.34 -24.16
N ALA A 110 -4.85 19.80 -24.54
CA ALA A 110 -5.32 19.86 -25.91
C ALA A 110 -5.59 21.31 -26.37
N GLU A 111 -6.29 22.11 -25.56
CA GLU A 111 -6.54 23.53 -25.82
C GLU A 111 -5.23 24.33 -25.93
N ALA A 112 -4.26 24.10 -25.04
CA ALA A 112 -2.97 24.78 -25.09
C ALA A 112 -2.16 24.44 -26.34
N ILE A 113 -2.23 23.19 -26.82
CA ILE A 113 -1.59 22.78 -28.08
C ILE A 113 -2.28 23.48 -29.27
N GLU A 114 -3.61 23.50 -29.30
CA GLU A 114 -4.38 24.15 -30.37
C GLU A 114 -4.14 25.66 -30.42
N GLU A 115 -4.10 26.34 -29.27
CA GLU A 115 -3.82 27.78 -29.17
C GLU A 115 -2.42 28.13 -29.70
N GLU A 116 -1.39 27.34 -29.38
CA GLU A 116 -0.03 27.49 -29.92
C GLU A 116 0.02 27.30 -31.45
N TYR A 117 -0.72 26.32 -31.99
CA TYR A 117 -0.84 26.12 -33.44
C TYR A 117 -1.53 27.31 -34.13
N ALA A 118 -2.64 27.81 -33.57
CA ALA A 118 -3.35 28.97 -34.10
C ALA A 118 -2.48 30.24 -34.09
N LYS A 119 -1.68 30.44 -33.04
CA LYS A 119 -0.75 31.57 -32.90
C LYS A 119 0.39 31.56 -33.91
N ARG A 120 0.81 30.36 -34.36
CA ARG A 120 1.88 30.16 -35.35
C ARG A 120 1.40 30.20 -36.81
N GLU A 121 0.19 29.72 -37.09
CA GLU A 121 -0.32 29.52 -38.46
C GLU A 121 -1.15 30.69 -39.03
N GLY A 122 -1.55 31.69 -38.24
CA GLY A 122 -2.13 32.91 -38.82
C GLY A 122 -3.00 33.74 -37.90
N GLY A 123 -2.47 34.89 -37.47
CA GLY A 123 -3.29 36.08 -37.28
C GLY A 123 -3.47 36.76 -38.64
N ALA A 124 -4.69 36.71 -39.18
CA ALA A 124 -5.17 37.67 -40.18
C ALA A 124 -5.86 38.82 -39.46
#